data_AF-A0A418T5U5-F1
#
_entry.id   AF-A0A418T5U5-F1
#
_cell.length_a   1.000
_cell.length_b   1.000
_cell.length_c   1.000
_cell.angle_alpha   90.00
_cell.angle_beta   90.00
_cell.angle_gamma   90.00
#
_symmetry.space_group_name_H-M   'P 1'
#
loop_
_entity.id
_entity.type
_entity.pdbx_description
1 polymer ?
#
loop_
_entity_poly.entity_id
_entity_poly.type
_entity_poly.pdbx_seq_one_letter_code
_entity_poly.pdbx_strand_id
1 'polypeptide(L)'
;MGETQVIQSFSLHARTLEEWRALNGMSKSAVARYLGVHPSTYARLEDHPESMSIDTAMKLKLLFKCEVKQIIFFKKNPNLNLDLSATS
;
A
#
# COMPACT_ATOMS: atom_id res chain seq x y z
N MET A 1 -30.46 24.94 -0.92
CA MET A 1 -29.02 24.87 -1.24
C MET A 1 -28.47 23.68 -0.48
N GLY A 2 -28.45 22.50 -1.12
CA GLY A 2 -27.90 21.28 -0.52
C GLY A 2 -26.48 21.12 -1.00
N GLU A 3 -25.52 21.53 -0.19
CA GLU A 3 -24.11 21.40 -0.52
C GLU A 3 -23.67 19.94 -0.36
N THR A 4 -23.39 19.33 -1.52
CA THR A 4 -22.30 18.39 -1.80
C THR A 4 -22.00 17.32 -0.74
N GLN A 5 -22.56 16.14 -0.95
CA GLN A 5 -21.91 14.89 -0.53
C GLN A 5 -21.52 14.10 -1.77
N VAL A 6 -20.45 14.52 -2.45
CA VAL A 6 -19.66 13.58 -3.25
C VAL A 6 -18.73 12.87 -2.28
N ILE A 7 -19.30 11.99 -1.46
CA ILE A 7 -18.52 10.97 -0.77
C ILE A 7 -18.13 10.01 -1.89
N GLN A 8 -16.92 10.16 -2.44
CA GLN A 8 -16.34 9.14 -3.30
C GLN A 8 -16.58 7.80 -2.63
N SER A 9 -17.35 6.93 -3.28
CA SER A 9 -17.55 5.55 -2.82
C SER A 9 -16.19 4.91 -2.60
N PHE A 10 -15.74 4.85 -1.34
CA PHE A 10 -14.53 4.16 -0.95
C PHE A 10 -14.77 2.67 -1.21
N SER A 11 -14.38 2.24 -2.40
CA SER A 11 -14.47 0.86 -2.81
C SER A 11 -13.64 0.02 -1.84
N LEU A 12 -14.35 -0.78 -1.02
CA LEU A 12 -13.86 -1.65 0.06
C LEU A 12 -12.82 -2.70 -0.38
N HIS A 13 -12.48 -2.74 -1.66
CA HIS A 13 -11.59 -3.73 -2.25
C HIS A 13 -10.13 -3.44 -1.89
N ALA A 14 -9.42 -4.49 -1.46
CA ALA A 14 -7.98 -4.45 -1.32
C ALA A 14 -7.31 -4.25 -2.69
N ARG A 15 -6.20 -3.51 -2.72
CA ARG A 15 -5.48 -3.12 -3.94
C ARG A 15 -3.97 -3.20 -3.74
N THR A 16 -3.24 -3.35 -4.84
CA THR A 16 -1.78 -3.24 -4.85
C THR A 16 -1.35 -1.78 -4.67
N LEU A 17 -0.07 -1.56 -4.37
CA LEU A 17 0.49 -0.20 -4.30
C LEU A 17 0.45 0.52 -5.64
N GLU A 18 0.66 -0.21 -6.73
CA GLU A 18 0.56 0.32 -8.09
C GLU A 18 -0.85 0.84 -8.37
N GLU A 19 -1.89 0.07 -8.03
CA GLU A 19 -3.29 0.47 -8.21
C GLU A 19 -3.62 1.70 -7.36
N TRP A 20 -3.23 1.73 -6.09
CA TRP A 20 -3.43 2.90 -5.22
C TRP A 20 -2.72 4.14 -5.75
N ARG A 21 -1.48 3.99 -6.22
CA ARG A 21 -0.71 5.06 -6.84
C ARG A 21 -1.40 5.58 -8.10
N ALA A 22 -1.87 4.69 -8.98
CA ALA A 22 -2.55 5.04 -10.22
C ALA A 22 -3.88 5.78 -9.96
N LEU A 23 -4.67 5.32 -8.98
CA LEU A 23 -5.92 5.97 -8.56
C LEU A 23 -5.70 7.39 -8.04
N ASN A 24 -4.55 7.65 -7.41
CA ASN A 24 -4.17 8.97 -6.93
C ASN A 24 -3.43 9.81 -7.99
N GLY A 25 -3.29 9.31 -9.23
CA GLY A 25 -2.59 10.03 -10.32
C GLY A 25 -1.10 10.30 -10.03
N MET A 26 -0.47 9.47 -9.19
CA MET A 26 0.90 9.69 -8.73
C MET A 26 1.93 8.92 -9.55
N SER A 27 3.11 9.50 -9.74
CA SER A 27 4.27 8.79 -10.27
C SER A 27 5.02 8.04 -9.15
N LYS A 28 5.81 7.01 -9.50
CA LYS A 28 6.67 6.30 -8.53
C LYS A 28 7.58 7.26 -7.76
N SER A 29 8.15 8.25 -8.47
CA SER A 29 9.01 9.28 -7.86
C SER A 29 8.27 10.21 -6.91
N ALA A 30 7.00 10.52 -7.17
CA ALA A 30 6.19 11.35 -6.27
C ALA A 30 5.91 10.64 -4.94
N VAL A 31 5.56 9.35 -5.00
CA VAL A 31 5.36 8.54 -3.78
C VAL A 31 6.68 8.36 -3.02
N ALA A 32 7.78 8.05 -3.73
CA ALA A 32 9.10 7.93 -3.12
C ALA A 32 9.52 9.22 -2.38
N ARG A 33 9.28 10.39 -2.99
CA ARG A 33 9.55 11.69 -2.37
C ARG A 33 8.72 11.90 -1.10
N TYR A 34 7.44 11.54 -1.13
CA TYR A 34 6.58 11.62 0.06
C TYR A 34 7.08 10.71 1.20
N LEU A 35 7.53 9.50 0.85
CA LEU A 35 8.06 8.55 1.82
C LEU A 35 9.47 8.90 2.32
N GLY A 36 10.18 9.82 1.65
CA GLY A 36 11.57 10.15 1.96
C GLY A 36 12.55 9.05 1.52
N VAL A 37 12.25 8.30 0.46
CA VAL A 37 13.08 7.19 -0.05
C VAL A 37 13.50 7.41 -1.51
N HIS A 38 14.48 6.64 -1.98
CA HIS A 38 14.88 6.65 -3.38
C HIS A 38 13.78 6.05 -4.29
N PRO A 39 13.56 6.54 -5.53
CA PRO A 39 12.56 5.98 -6.44
C PRO A 39 12.68 4.47 -6.69
N SER A 40 13.90 3.94 -6.73
CA SER A 40 14.12 2.48 -6.86
C SER A 40 13.66 1.69 -5.63
N THR A 41 13.74 2.28 -4.43
CA THR A 41 13.22 1.68 -3.20
C THR A 41 11.70 1.56 -3.28
N TYR A 42 11.02 2.62 -3.70
CA TYR A 42 9.57 2.57 -3.88
C TYR A 42 9.15 1.62 -5.01
N ALA A 43 9.89 1.57 -6.12
CA ALA A 43 9.63 0.59 -7.18
C ALA A 43 9.70 -0.85 -6.64
N ARG A 44 10.74 -1.17 -5.84
CA ARG A 44 10.87 -2.47 -5.18
C ARG A 44 9.70 -2.76 -4.23
N LEU A 45 9.16 -1.75 -3.54
CA LEU A 45 7.98 -1.94 -2.69
C LEU A 45 6.72 -2.28 -3.50
N GLU A 46 6.55 -1.77 -4.72
CA GLU A 46 5.43 -2.21 -5.59
C GLU A 46 5.62 -3.66 -6.06
N ASP A 47 6.86 -4.07 -6.35
CA ASP A 47 7.18 -5.42 -6.81
C ASP A 47 7.10 -6.47 -5.69
N HIS A 48 7.53 -6.08 -4.49
CA HIS A 48 7.69 -6.88 -3.26
C HIS A 48 7.05 -6.20 -2.03
N PRO A 49 5.73 -6.01 -1.99
CA PRO A 49 5.05 -5.30 -0.91
C PRO A 49 5.16 -6.03 0.44
N GLU A 50 5.48 -7.33 0.45
CA GLU A 50 5.75 -8.13 1.65
C GLU A 50 6.99 -7.66 2.43
N SER A 51 7.93 -6.96 1.77
CA SER A 51 9.15 -6.43 2.38
C SER A 51 8.98 -5.09 3.08
N MET A 52 7.76 -4.52 3.02
CA MET A 52 7.47 -3.19 3.53
C MET A 52 7.48 -3.15 5.07
N SER A 53 8.06 -2.08 5.64
CA SER A 53 7.93 -1.82 7.07
C SER A 53 6.54 -1.30 7.43
N ILE A 54 6.10 -1.55 8.67
CA ILE A 54 4.83 -1.01 9.19
C ILE A 54 4.81 0.52 9.13
N ASP A 55 5.92 1.20 9.43
CA ASP A 55 6.04 2.66 9.31
C ASP A 55 5.72 3.14 7.88
N THR A 56 6.26 2.45 6.87
CA THR A 56 5.98 2.76 5.47
C THR A 56 4.50 2.53 5.14
N ALA A 57 3.92 1.43 5.62
CA ALA A 57 2.49 1.15 5.43
C ALA A 57 1.60 2.23 6.06
N MET A 58 1.98 2.74 7.23
CA MET A 58 1.27 3.84 7.90
C MET A 58 1.38 5.16 7.13
N LYS A 59 2.54 5.47 6.54
CA LYS A 59 2.70 6.64 5.65
C LYS A 59 1.86 6.50 4.38
N LEU A 60 1.85 5.32 3.77
CA LEU A 60 1.06 5.05 2.56
C LEU A 60 -0.44 5.11 2.82
N LYS A 61 -0.90 4.64 3.99
CA LYS A 61 -2.29 4.83 4.45
C LYS A 61 -2.72 6.30 4.37
N LEU A 62 -1.88 7.20 4.88
CA LEU A 62 -2.15 8.64 4.88
C LEU A 62 -2.12 9.21 3.46
N LEU A 63 -1.13 8.81 2.66
CA LEU A 63 -0.98 9.30 1.29
C LEU A 63 -2.15 8.88 0.39
N PHE A 64 -2.51 7.60 0.42
CA PHE A 64 -3.55 7.02 -0.43
C PHE A 64 -4.97 7.16 0.13
N LYS A 65 -5.10 7.72 1.35
CA LYS A 65 -6.37 7.88 2.06
C LYS A 65 -7.16 6.57 2.15
N CYS A 66 -6.46 5.48 2.45
CA CYS A 66 -7.03 4.14 2.61
C CYS A 66 -6.84 3.62 4.03
N GLU A 67 -7.29 2.39 4.31
CA GLU A 67 -6.88 1.63 5.48
C GLU A 67 -5.74 0.67 5.13
N VAL A 68 -4.87 0.36 6.09
CA VAL A 68 -3.76 -0.60 5.91
C VAL A 68 -4.28 -1.96 5.42
N LYS A 69 -5.43 -2.41 5.93
CA LYS A 69 -6.05 -3.69 5.50
C LYS A 69 -6.48 -3.73 4.03
N GLN A 70 -6.54 -2.57 3.37
CA GLN A 70 -6.87 -2.44 1.95
C GLN A 70 -5.62 -2.44 1.06
N ILE A 71 -4.42 -2.58 1.63
CA ILE A 71 -3.17 -2.75 0.90
C ILE A 71 -2.88 -4.25 0.80
N ILE A 72 -2.68 -4.73 -0.44
CA ILE A 72 -2.25 -6.10 -0.70
C ILE A 72 -0.74 -6.21 -0.45
N PHE A 73 -0.37 -6.87 0.66
CA PHE A 73 1.03 -7.15 1.01
C PHE A 73 1.55 -8.47 0.46
N PHE A 74 0.66 -9.44 0.23
CA PHE A 74 1.03 -10.78 -0.20
C PHE A 74 0.26 -11.13 -1.47
N LYS A 75 0.99 -11.59 -2.50
CA LYS A 75 0.36 -12.17 -3.69
C LYS A 75 -0.38 -13.46 -3.27
N LYS A 76 -1.39 -13.87 -4.05
CA LYS A 76 -2.30 -15.00 -3.74
C LYS A 76 -1.63 -16.32 -3.32
N ASN A 77 -0.33 -16.51 -3.61
CA ASN A 77 0.51 -17.59 -3.10
C ASN A 77 1.78 -17.01 -2.45
N PRO A 78 1.76 -16.67 -1.15
CA PRO A 78 2.98 -16.27 -0.46
C PRO A 78 3.89 -17.49 -0.27
N ASN A 79 5.18 -17.38 -0.61
CA ASN A 79 6.19 -18.38 -0.25
C ASN A 79 6.55 -18.23 1.24
N LEU A 80 5.57 -18.42 2.12
CA LEU A 80 5.71 -18.21 3.56
C LEU A 80 6.07 -19.55 4.22
N ASN A 81 7.35 -19.79 4.43
CA ASN A 81 7.82 -20.87 5.30
C ASN A 81 7.81 -20.38 6.76
N LEU A 82 6.67 -20.52 7.43
CA LEU A 82 6.58 -20.35 8.88
C LEU A 82 7.03 -21.67 9.52
N ASP A 83 8.24 -21.69 10.07
CA ASP A 83 8.65 -22.77 10.95
C ASP A 83 7.96 -22.61 12.31
N LEU A 84 6.85 -23.33 12.49
CA LEU A 84 6.04 -23.34 13.70
C LEU A 84 6.56 -24.35 14.74
N SER A 85 7.72 -24.97 14.53
CA SER A 85 8.26 -25.99 15.44
C SER A 85 8.94 -25.43 16.70
N ALA A 86 9.13 -24.11 16.79
CA ALA A 86 9.82 -23.47 17.92
C ALA A 86 8.97 -23.31 19.21
N THR A 87 7.78 -23.91 19.27
CA THR A 87 6.95 -23.94 20.49
C THR A 87 6.53 -25.36 20.81
N SER A 88 7.43 -26.13 21.43
CA SER A 88 7.13 -27.36 22.17
C SER A 88 8.16 -27.53 23.28
#